data_AF-A0A954BQY7-F1
#
_entry.id   AF-A0A954BQY7-F1
#
_cell.length_a   1.000
_cell.length_b   1.000
_cell.length_c   1.000
_cell.angle_alpha   90.00
_cell.angle_beta   90.00
_cell.angle_gamma   90.00
#
_symmetry.space_group_name_H-M   'P 1'
#
loop_
_entity.id
_entity.type
_entity.pdbx_description
1 polymer ?
#
loop_
_entity_poly.entity_id
_entity_poly.type
_entity_poly.pdbx_seq_one_letter_code
_entity_poly.pdbx_strand_id
1 'polypeptide(L)'
;MAGERPSESDWEVIAVLKRDLFGRIEYGRHGDGAPITRRLPREAPWPTRPLAWFFAHREAKALRRLAGLEGVPALISWQGGVLERSYLPGKTLMDQPVTDPAFYPKALALLHRIHRRGVAHNDLAKRGNWVVTEAGEPVIIDFQLSRCRNRRGFIFRTMAREDLRHLLKHKRKNCPQHLTAKERAVVEKKTPFAHIWMVIYQKPYRFITRRLIGWADQEGRGLRR
;
A
#
# COMPACT_ATOMS: atom_id res chain seq x y z
N MET A 1 7.46 -29.77 -14.01
CA MET A 1 6.02 -29.85 -14.34
C MET A 1 5.51 -28.44 -14.54
N ALA A 2 5.23 -28.07 -15.78
CA ALA A 2 4.70 -26.75 -16.13
C ALA A 2 3.21 -26.73 -15.79
N GLY A 3 2.83 -25.99 -14.76
CA GLY A 3 1.42 -25.83 -14.38
C GLY A 3 0.64 -25.18 -15.51
N GLU A 4 -0.49 -25.77 -15.87
CA GLU A 4 -1.47 -25.23 -16.80
C GLU A 4 -1.88 -23.81 -16.41
N ARG A 5 -2.02 -22.95 -17.43
CA ARG A 5 -2.37 -21.54 -17.30
C ARG A 5 -3.86 -21.44 -16.94
N PRO A 6 -4.26 -20.76 -15.84
CA PRO A 6 -5.66 -20.41 -15.66
C PRO A 6 -6.07 -19.44 -16.78
N SER A 7 -7.05 -19.87 -17.57
CA SER A 7 -7.66 -19.10 -18.65
C SER A 7 -8.38 -17.88 -18.07
N GLU A 8 -8.40 -16.77 -18.81
CA GLU A 8 -9.19 -15.56 -18.45
C GLU A 8 -10.70 -15.90 -18.34
N SER A 9 -11.14 -17.03 -18.91
CA SER A 9 -12.51 -17.56 -18.85
C SER A 9 -12.95 -18.08 -17.48
N ASP A 10 -12.03 -18.34 -16.54
CA ASP A 10 -12.35 -18.99 -15.25
C ASP A 10 -12.39 -18.01 -14.07
N TRP A 11 -12.37 -16.70 -14.35
CA TRP A 11 -12.39 -15.66 -13.32
C TRP A 11 -13.81 -15.29 -12.89
N GLU A 12 -14.11 -15.51 -11.61
CA GLU A 12 -15.35 -15.06 -10.97
C GLU A 12 -15.09 -13.76 -10.19
N VAL A 13 -15.76 -12.68 -10.59
CA VAL A 13 -15.74 -11.40 -9.84
C VAL A 13 -16.75 -11.48 -8.71
N ILE A 14 -16.26 -11.56 -7.47
CA ILE A 14 -17.11 -11.51 -6.27
C ILE A 14 -17.51 -10.06 -5.95
N ALA A 15 -16.56 -9.13 -6.03
CA ALA A 15 -16.82 -7.71 -5.79
C ALA A 15 -15.82 -6.80 -6.51
N VAL A 16 -16.24 -5.57 -6.81
CA VAL A 16 -15.33 -4.51 -7.26
C VAL A 16 -14.93 -3.65 -6.07
N LEU A 17 -13.65 -3.68 -5.72
CA LEU A 17 -13.11 -2.94 -4.57
C LEU A 17 -12.89 -1.46 -4.89
N LYS A 18 -12.41 -1.15 -6.10
CA LYS A 18 -12.10 0.22 -6.51
C LYS A 18 -12.20 0.39 -8.03
N ARG A 19 -12.69 1.54 -8.47
CA ARG A 19 -12.58 2.03 -9.86
C ARG A 19 -12.09 3.47 -9.81
N ASP A 20 -10.90 3.73 -10.34
CA ASP A 20 -10.27 5.05 -10.32
C ASP A 20 -9.48 5.33 -11.62
N LEU A 21 -8.75 6.44 -11.64
CA LEU A 21 -7.91 6.85 -12.78
C LEU A 21 -6.77 5.87 -13.11
N PHE A 22 -6.48 4.92 -12.21
CA PHE A 22 -5.46 3.89 -12.38
C PHE A 22 -6.07 2.52 -12.71
N GLY A 23 -7.38 2.47 -13.00
CA GLY A 23 -8.09 1.30 -13.48
C GLY A 23 -9.04 0.72 -12.45
N ARG A 24 -9.22 -0.60 -12.50
CA ARG A 24 -10.15 -1.34 -11.65
C ARG A 24 -9.40 -2.29 -10.73
N ILE A 25 -9.88 -2.42 -9.48
CA ILE A 25 -9.46 -3.43 -8.52
C ILE A 25 -10.67 -4.31 -8.20
N GLU A 26 -10.51 -5.60 -8.38
CA GLU A 26 -11.52 -6.62 -8.15
C GLU A 26 -11.07 -7.55 -7.04
N TYR A 27 -12.07 -8.08 -6.34
CA TYR A 27 -11.97 -9.20 -5.42
C TYR A 27 -12.73 -10.36 -6.05
N GLY A 28 -12.07 -11.49 -6.20
CA GLY A 28 -12.62 -12.62 -6.95
C GLY A 28 -11.74 -13.85 -6.81
N ARG A 29 -12.03 -14.90 -7.55
CA ARG A 29 -11.28 -16.16 -7.54
C ARG A 29 -11.26 -16.79 -8.92
N HIS A 30 -10.28 -17.68 -9.14
CA HIS A 30 -10.25 -18.57 -10.29
C HIS A 30 -10.88 -19.90 -9.88
N GLY A 31 -11.99 -20.30 -10.51
CA GLY A 31 -12.73 -21.51 -10.13
C GLY A 31 -12.96 -21.63 -8.62
N ASP A 32 -12.68 -22.79 -8.05
CA ASP A 32 -12.78 -23.05 -6.60
C ASP A 32 -11.57 -22.59 -5.77
N GLY A 33 -10.69 -21.78 -6.36
CA GLY A 33 -9.50 -21.25 -5.70
C GLY A 33 -9.82 -20.27 -4.55
N ALA A 34 -8.80 -20.04 -3.71
CA ALA A 34 -8.88 -19.01 -2.69
C ALA A 34 -9.11 -17.62 -3.32
N PRO A 35 -9.85 -16.73 -2.66
CA PRO A 35 -10.12 -15.41 -3.21
C PRO A 35 -8.86 -14.52 -3.18
N ILE A 36 -8.69 -13.75 -4.24
CA ILE A 36 -7.53 -12.92 -4.52
C ILE A 36 -7.98 -11.51 -4.91
N THR A 37 -7.02 -10.59 -4.91
CA THR A 37 -7.23 -9.24 -5.44
C THR A 37 -6.58 -9.12 -6.81
N ARG A 38 -7.34 -8.65 -7.79
CA ARG A 38 -6.89 -8.41 -9.16
C ARG A 38 -6.92 -6.92 -9.48
N ARG A 39 -5.85 -6.37 -10.02
CA ARG A 39 -5.78 -4.99 -10.53
C ARG A 39 -5.64 -5.00 -12.05
N LEU A 40 -6.46 -4.18 -12.71
CA LEU A 40 -6.60 -4.07 -14.16
C LEU A 40 -6.21 -2.66 -14.65
N PRO A 41 -4.90 -2.35 -14.78
CA PRO A 41 -4.41 -1.09 -15.37
C PRO A 41 -4.96 -0.77 -16.77
N ARG A 42 -5.35 -1.78 -17.56
CA ARG A 42 -5.89 -1.59 -18.91
C ARG A 42 -7.23 -0.83 -18.90
N GLU A 43 -8.02 -0.99 -17.86
CA GLU A 43 -9.29 -0.28 -17.66
C GLU A 43 -9.10 1.20 -17.26
N ALA A 44 -7.86 1.66 -17.09
CA ALA A 44 -7.59 3.08 -16.88
C ALA A 44 -7.89 3.90 -18.16
N PRO A 45 -8.35 5.16 -18.01
CA PRO A 45 -8.44 6.11 -19.12
C PRO A 45 -7.12 6.20 -19.89
N TRP A 46 -7.21 6.41 -21.21
CA TRP A 46 -6.04 6.40 -22.09
C TRP A 46 -4.88 7.33 -21.63
N PRO A 47 -5.09 8.54 -21.06
CA PRO A 47 -3.99 9.40 -20.66
C PRO A 47 -3.27 8.89 -19.41
N THR A 48 -3.98 8.19 -18.53
CA THR A 48 -3.45 7.72 -17.23
C THR A 48 -3.00 6.26 -17.28
N ARG A 49 -3.33 5.53 -18.35
CA ARG A 49 -2.98 4.11 -18.55
C ARG A 49 -1.47 3.83 -18.43
N PRO A 50 -0.53 4.60 -19.04
CA PRO A 50 0.90 4.35 -18.85
C PRO A 50 1.32 4.42 -17.37
N LEU A 51 0.74 5.37 -16.63
CA LEU A 51 1.01 5.56 -15.20
C LEU A 51 0.40 4.43 -14.36
N ALA A 52 -0.81 3.97 -14.70
CA ALA A 52 -1.44 2.81 -14.08
C ALA A 52 -0.58 1.54 -14.22
N TRP A 53 -0.05 1.30 -15.42
CA TRP A 53 0.88 0.21 -15.70
C TRP A 53 2.18 0.35 -14.91
N PHE A 54 2.74 1.55 -14.84
CA PHE A 54 3.94 1.82 -14.04
C PHE A 54 3.70 1.49 -12.57
N PHE A 55 2.59 1.93 -11.98
CA PHE A 55 2.27 1.63 -10.58
C PHE A 55 2.05 0.14 -10.33
N ALA A 56 1.31 -0.57 -11.21
CA ALA A 56 1.14 -2.01 -11.09
C ALA A 56 2.46 -2.77 -11.21
N HIS A 57 3.34 -2.37 -12.14
CA HIS A 57 4.68 -2.96 -12.26
C HIS A 57 5.51 -2.76 -10.98
N ARG A 58 5.48 -1.56 -10.38
CA ARG A 58 6.18 -1.28 -9.12
C ARG A 58 5.66 -2.15 -7.99
N GLU A 59 4.34 -2.26 -7.89
CA GLU A 59 3.68 -3.09 -6.91
C GLU A 59 4.13 -4.55 -7.08
N ALA A 60 4.04 -5.11 -8.29
CA ALA A 60 4.54 -6.46 -8.59
C ALA A 60 6.01 -6.63 -8.21
N LYS A 61 6.86 -5.66 -8.53
CA LYS A 61 8.30 -5.69 -8.18
C LYS A 61 8.52 -5.71 -6.66
N ALA A 62 7.76 -4.94 -5.90
CA ALA A 62 7.83 -4.95 -4.44
C ALA A 62 7.35 -6.27 -3.87
N LEU A 63 6.19 -6.77 -4.31
CA LEU A 63 5.65 -8.04 -3.86
C LEU A 63 6.58 -9.22 -4.20
N ARG A 64 7.24 -9.23 -5.37
CA ARG A 64 8.30 -10.21 -5.69
C ARG A 64 9.43 -10.20 -4.65
N ARG A 65 9.87 -9.02 -4.24
CA ARG A 65 10.93 -8.90 -3.23
C ARG A 65 10.47 -9.33 -1.85
N LEU A 66 9.19 -9.16 -1.55
CA LEU A 66 8.59 -9.51 -0.27
C LEU A 66 8.04 -10.93 -0.24
N ALA A 67 8.34 -11.76 -1.25
CA ALA A 67 7.91 -13.16 -1.28
C ALA A 67 8.25 -13.89 0.03
N GLY A 68 7.26 -14.63 0.54
CA GLY A 68 7.35 -15.36 1.81
C GLY A 68 7.35 -14.48 3.07
N LEU A 69 7.04 -13.19 2.98
CA LEU A 69 6.85 -12.35 4.16
C LEU A 69 5.40 -12.35 4.60
N GLU A 70 5.14 -12.82 5.82
CA GLU A 70 3.84 -12.64 6.47
C GLU A 70 3.58 -11.16 6.79
N GLY A 71 2.31 -10.75 6.68
CA GLY A 71 1.87 -9.37 6.91
C GLY A 71 1.85 -8.50 5.64
N VAL A 72 2.10 -9.06 4.45
CA VAL A 72 1.97 -8.36 3.16
C VAL A 72 1.34 -9.28 2.10
N PRO A 73 0.68 -8.74 1.06
CA PRO A 73 0.11 -9.58 0.01
C PRO A 73 1.19 -10.39 -0.71
N ALA A 74 0.91 -11.66 -1.00
CA ALA A 74 1.74 -12.46 -1.88
C ALA A 74 1.46 -12.09 -3.35
N LEU A 75 2.51 -11.95 -4.16
CA LEU A 75 2.33 -11.84 -5.61
C LEU A 75 1.92 -13.21 -6.15
N ILE A 76 0.80 -13.27 -6.86
CA ILE A 76 0.34 -14.47 -7.54
C ILE A 76 0.77 -14.42 -9.00
N SER A 77 0.41 -13.34 -9.70
CA SER A 77 0.76 -13.17 -11.10
C SER A 77 0.93 -11.69 -11.48
N TRP A 78 1.79 -11.43 -12.47
CA TRP A 78 1.86 -10.15 -13.17
C TRP A 78 2.12 -10.44 -14.64
N GLN A 79 1.05 -10.62 -15.39
CA GLN A 79 1.07 -11.02 -16.80
C GLN A 79 -0.08 -10.35 -17.54
N GLY A 80 0.07 -10.12 -18.84
CA GLY A 80 -0.99 -9.53 -19.66
C GLY A 80 -1.44 -8.12 -19.24
N GLY A 81 -0.77 -7.47 -18.29
CA GLY A 81 -1.25 -6.21 -17.71
C GLY A 81 -2.29 -6.38 -16.62
N VAL A 82 -2.33 -7.55 -16.01
CA VAL A 82 -3.17 -7.89 -14.86
C VAL A 82 -2.24 -8.22 -13.70
N LEU A 83 -2.47 -7.56 -12.56
CA LEU A 83 -1.74 -7.83 -11.31
C LEU A 83 -2.64 -8.58 -10.36
N GLU A 84 -2.25 -9.81 -10.01
CA GLU A 84 -2.95 -10.65 -9.06
C GLU A 84 -2.12 -10.84 -7.80
N ARG A 85 -2.76 -10.65 -6.65
CA ARG A 85 -2.14 -10.78 -5.33
C ARG A 85 -3.10 -11.42 -4.34
N SER A 86 -2.58 -12.07 -3.31
CA SER A 86 -3.42 -12.64 -2.27
C SER A 86 -4.28 -11.56 -1.60
N TYR A 87 -5.53 -11.90 -1.30
CA TYR A 87 -6.36 -11.07 -0.43
C TYR A 87 -5.95 -11.27 1.02
N LEU A 88 -5.93 -10.19 1.81
CA LEU A 88 -5.64 -10.25 3.25
C LEU A 88 -6.88 -9.77 4.01
N PRO A 89 -7.57 -10.66 4.74
CA PRO A 89 -8.75 -10.28 5.49
C PRO A 89 -8.36 -9.44 6.71
N GLY A 90 -9.22 -8.47 7.03
CA GLY A 90 -9.04 -7.62 8.20
C GLY A 90 -9.72 -6.27 8.04
N LYS A 91 -9.60 -5.45 9.08
CA LYS A 91 -10.17 -4.09 9.11
C LYS A 91 -9.06 -3.07 8.98
N THR A 92 -9.30 -2.03 8.19
CA THR A 92 -8.28 -0.98 8.03
C THR A 92 -8.22 -0.11 9.29
N LEU A 93 -7.08 0.56 9.54
CA LEU A 93 -7.00 1.58 10.58
C LEU A 93 -7.91 2.78 10.29
N MET A 94 -8.41 2.95 9.07
CA MET A 94 -9.38 3.99 8.74
C MET A 94 -10.74 3.64 9.34
N ASP A 95 -11.17 2.38 9.18
CA ASP A 95 -12.47 1.87 9.65
C ASP A 95 -12.48 1.63 11.15
N GLN A 96 -11.40 1.03 11.68
CA GLN A 96 -11.27 0.71 13.10
C GLN A 96 -9.91 1.20 13.62
N PRO A 97 -9.87 2.36 14.32
CA PRO A 97 -8.66 2.80 15.01
C PRO A 97 -8.21 1.74 16.04
N VAL A 98 -6.91 1.45 16.09
CA VAL A 98 -6.34 0.53 17.09
C VAL A 98 -5.83 1.30 18.28
N THR A 99 -6.44 1.06 19.43
CA THR A 99 -6.08 1.62 20.74
C THR A 99 -5.18 0.70 21.57
N ASP A 100 -5.02 -0.56 21.16
CA ASP A 100 -4.09 -1.49 21.79
C ASP A 100 -2.63 -1.11 21.47
N PRO A 101 -1.81 -0.76 22.47
CA PRO A 101 -0.40 -0.46 22.25
C PRO A 101 0.40 -1.63 21.67
N ALA A 102 0.02 -2.88 21.92
CA ALA A 102 0.77 -4.06 21.48
C ALA A 102 0.83 -4.21 19.95
N PHE A 103 -0.11 -3.59 19.24
CA PHE A 103 -0.13 -3.52 17.78
C PHE A 103 1.11 -2.81 17.20
N TYR A 104 1.53 -1.69 17.79
CA TYR A 104 2.55 -0.84 17.19
C TYR A 104 3.96 -1.46 17.17
N PRO A 105 4.42 -2.16 18.22
CA PRO A 105 5.64 -2.96 18.15
C PRO A 105 5.61 -4.03 17.05
N LYS A 106 4.49 -4.74 16.89
CA LYS A 106 4.32 -5.73 15.79
C LYS A 106 4.38 -5.04 14.43
N ALA A 107 3.68 -3.92 14.27
CA ALA A 107 3.64 -3.14 13.03
C ALA A 107 5.03 -2.60 12.66
N LEU A 108 5.79 -2.15 13.66
CA LEU A 108 7.17 -1.72 13.51
C LEU A 108 8.09 -2.87 13.09
N ALA A 109 7.93 -4.05 13.69
CA ALA A 109 8.70 -5.23 13.33
C ALA A 109 8.43 -5.66 11.87
N LEU A 110 7.16 -5.68 11.44
CA LEU A 110 6.78 -5.91 10.05
C LEU A 110 7.45 -4.89 9.12
N LEU A 111 7.35 -3.61 9.45
CA LEU A 111 7.92 -2.54 8.63
C LEU A 111 9.44 -2.67 8.49
N HIS A 112 10.14 -3.01 9.58
CA HIS A 112 11.57 -3.31 9.51
C HIS A 112 11.88 -4.52 8.64
N ARG A 113 11.07 -5.60 8.67
CA ARG A 113 11.24 -6.76 7.76
C ARG A 113 11.08 -6.36 6.30
N ILE A 114 10.12 -5.49 5.98
CA ILE A 114 9.94 -4.92 4.63
C ILE A 114 11.18 -4.12 4.21
N HIS A 115 11.63 -3.21 5.08
CA HIS A 115 12.81 -2.37 4.81
C HIS A 115 14.10 -3.17 4.66
N ARG A 116 14.25 -4.28 5.40
CA ARG A 116 15.40 -5.20 5.25
C ARG A 116 15.46 -5.85 3.87
N ARG A 117 14.31 -6.08 3.23
CA ARG A 117 14.21 -6.56 1.85
C ARG A 117 14.35 -5.46 0.79
N GLY A 118 14.75 -4.25 1.20
CA GLY A 118 15.05 -3.14 0.29
C GLY A 118 13.80 -2.53 -0.35
N VAL A 119 12.65 -2.64 0.30
CA VAL A 119 11.38 -2.02 -0.11
C VAL A 119 11.03 -0.92 0.89
N ALA A 120 10.71 0.28 0.40
CA ALA A 120 10.08 1.36 1.19
C ALA A 120 8.68 1.61 0.62
N HIS A 121 7.66 1.77 1.46
CA HIS A 121 6.27 1.81 1.02
C HIS A 121 5.87 3.19 0.46
N ASN A 122 6.28 4.27 1.12
CA ASN A 122 6.03 5.68 0.77
C ASN A 122 4.56 6.15 0.84
N ASP A 123 3.64 5.32 1.33
CA ASP A 123 2.22 5.67 1.40
C ASP A 123 1.56 5.22 2.72
N LEU A 124 2.36 4.96 3.76
CA LEU A 124 1.86 4.54 5.07
C LEU A 124 1.22 5.67 5.88
N ALA A 125 1.20 6.89 5.34
CA ALA A 125 0.42 8.00 5.87
C ALA A 125 -1.09 7.72 5.79
N LYS A 126 -1.53 7.00 4.75
CA LYS A 126 -2.92 6.60 4.60
C LYS A 126 -3.25 5.48 5.58
N ARG A 127 -4.22 5.71 6.45
CA ARG A 127 -4.68 4.72 7.43
C ARG A 127 -5.28 3.48 6.76
N GLY A 128 -5.84 3.63 5.56
CA GLY A 128 -6.38 2.52 4.76
C GLY A 128 -5.33 1.48 4.35
N ASN A 129 -4.04 1.84 4.33
CA ASN A 129 -2.96 0.92 3.95
C ASN A 129 -2.48 0.03 5.10
N TRP A 130 -2.94 0.31 6.32
CA TRP A 130 -2.74 -0.55 7.48
C TRP A 130 -4.02 -1.34 7.76
N VAL A 131 -3.88 -2.65 7.81
CA VAL A 131 -4.96 -3.59 8.10
C VAL A 131 -4.61 -4.34 9.38
N VAL A 132 -5.63 -4.63 10.17
CA VAL A 132 -5.56 -5.46 11.37
C VAL A 132 -6.31 -6.74 11.06
N THR A 133 -5.63 -7.87 11.14
CA THR A 133 -6.30 -9.18 10.99
C THR A 133 -7.20 -9.46 12.18
N GLU A 134 -8.06 -10.47 12.08
CA GLU A 134 -8.88 -10.93 13.22
C GLU A 134 -8.01 -11.36 14.41
N ALA A 135 -6.84 -11.96 14.15
CA ALA A 135 -5.84 -12.30 15.18
C ALA A 135 -5.10 -11.08 15.80
N GLY A 136 -5.42 -9.84 15.40
CA GLY A 136 -4.75 -8.64 15.89
C GLY A 136 -3.36 -8.39 15.29
N GLU A 137 -3.01 -9.07 14.19
CA GLU A 137 -1.72 -8.91 13.52
C GLU A 137 -1.76 -7.75 12.52
N PRO A 138 -0.66 -6.99 12.40
CA PRO A 138 -0.54 -5.92 11.43
C PRO A 138 -0.30 -6.46 10.03
N VAL A 139 -1.03 -5.90 9.08
CA VAL A 139 -0.88 -6.14 7.65
C VAL A 139 -0.70 -4.80 6.95
N ILE A 140 0.16 -4.77 5.94
CA ILE A 140 0.33 -3.62 5.05
C ILE A 140 -0.12 -4.00 3.65
N ILE A 141 -1.01 -3.19 3.07
CA ILE A 141 -1.51 -3.35 1.71
C ILE A 141 -1.13 -2.17 0.83
N ASP A 142 -1.32 -2.34 -0.48
CA ASP A 142 -1.15 -1.30 -1.51
C ASP A 142 0.28 -0.76 -1.71
N PHE A 143 1.13 -1.61 -2.31
CA PHE A 143 2.52 -1.28 -2.61
C PHE A 143 2.70 -0.45 -3.90
N GLN A 144 1.67 0.19 -4.44
CA GLN A 144 1.74 0.87 -5.75
C GLN A 144 2.75 2.02 -5.78
N LEU A 145 2.91 2.75 -4.66
CA LEU A 145 3.90 3.83 -4.52
C LEU A 145 5.25 3.35 -3.95
N SER A 146 5.39 2.06 -3.67
CA SER A 146 6.59 1.51 -3.06
C SER A 146 7.81 1.67 -3.95
N ARG A 147 9.00 1.80 -3.34
CA ARG A 147 10.30 1.99 -3.99
C ARG A 147 11.23 0.87 -3.59
N CYS A 148 11.72 0.14 -4.58
CA CYS A 148 12.66 -0.96 -4.41
C CYS A 148 14.09 -0.50 -4.70
N ARG A 149 15.04 -0.69 -3.78
CA ARG A 149 16.47 -0.40 -3.97
C ARG A 149 17.34 -1.60 -3.56
N ASN A 150 18.43 -1.85 -4.29
CA ASN A 150 19.40 -2.89 -3.93
C ASN A 150 20.29 -2.43 -2.77
N ARG A 151 20.76 -1.17 -2.83
CA ARG A 151 21.55 -0.56 -1.76
C ARG A 151 20.65 0.28 -0.85
N ARG A 152 20.75 0.06 0.46
CA ARG A 152 20.05 0.83 1.51
C ARG A 152 20.80 2.14 1.83
N GLY A 153 21.16 2.89 0.78
CA GLY A 153 21.85 4.17 0.88
C GLY A 153 20.95 5.29 1.43
N PHE A 154 21.48 6.51 1.45
CA PHE A 154 20.82 7.68 2.06
C PHE A 154 19.35 7.86 1.64
N ILE A 155 19.06 7.84 0.32
CA ILE A 155 17.70 8.02 -0.21
C ILE A 155 16.73 6.95 0.34
N PHE A 156 17.16 5.69 0.37
CA PHE A 156 16.34 4.59 0.91
C PHE A 156 16.08 4.77 2.40
N ARG A 157 17.13 5.12 3.16
CA ARG A 157 17.02 5.35 4.60
C ARG A 157 16.07 6.51 4.93
N THR A 158 16.03 7.54 4.08
CA THR A 158 15.08 8.65 4.21
C THR A 158 13.65 8.22 3.96
N MET A 159 13.37 7.46 2.91
CA MET A 159 12.03 6.90 2.64
C MET A 159 11.57 5.96 3.77
N ALA A 160 12.45 5.04 4.20
CA ALA A 160 12.18 4.13 5.32
C ALA A 160 11.92 4.87 6.63
N ARG A 161 12.65 5.97 6.88
CA ARG A 161 12.41 6.84 8.05
C ARG A 161 11.04 7.51 7.98
N GLU A 162 10.60 7.93 6.80
CA GLU A 162 9.28 8.55 6.66
C GLU A 162 8.15 7.53 6.82
N ASP A 163 8.30 6.30 6.31
CA ASP A 163 7.39 5.18 6.59
C ASP A 163 7.24 4.96 8.12
N LEU A 164 8.36 4.88 8.84
CA LEU A 164 8.39 4.74 10.30
C LEU A 164 7.67 5.91 10.98
N ARG A 165 7.97 7.14 10.54
CA ARG A 165 7.37 8.34 11.10
C ARG A 165 5.86 8.36 10.90
N HIS A 166 5.34 7.84 9.78
CA HIS A 166 3.90 7.70 9.55
C HIS A 166 3.25 6.70 10.50
N LEU A 167 3.87 5.55 10.73
CA LEU A 167 3.40 4.61 11.76
C LEU A 167 3.32 5.28 13.15
N LEU A 168 4.34 6.04 13.53
CA LEU A 168 4.36 6.74 14.82
C LEU A 168 3.33 7.88 14.91
N LYS A 169 2.99 8.53 13.79
CA LYS A 169 1.87 9.49 13.75
C LYS A 169 0.54 8.80 14.05
N HIS A 170 0.31 7.59 13.54
CA HIS A 170 -0.88 6.79 13.87
C HIS A 170 -0.89 6.40 15.35
N LYS A 171 0.26 5.94 15.88
CA LYS A 171 0.42 5.64 17.31
C LYS A 171 0.10 6.83 18.19
N ARG A 172 0.65 8.01 17.86
CA ARG A 172 0.38 9.26 18.59
C ARG A 172 -1.11 9.61 18.57
N LYS A 173 -1.81 9.36 17.46
CA LYS A 173 -3.24 9.68 17.33
C LYS A 173 -4.11 8.75 18.17
N ASN A 174 -3.84 7.44 18.17
CA ASN A 174 -4.74 6.47 18.78
C ASN A 174 -4.32 6.06 20.22
N CYS A 175 -3.02 6.16 20.56
CA CYS A 175 -2.45 5.77 21.85
C CYS A 175 -1.39 6.79 22.34
N PRO A 176 -1.73 8.09 22.48
CA PRO A 176 -0.76 9.13 22.84
C PRO A 176 -0.02 8.84 24.15
N GLN A 177 -0.69 8.21 25.13
CA GLN A 177 -0.14 7.83 26.43
C GLN A 177 0.95 6.76 26.36
N HIS A 178 1.03 6.00 25.26
CA HIS A 178 2.02 4.94 25.06
C HIS A 178 3.14 5.34 24.09
N LEU A 179 3.22 6.62 23.75
CA LEU A 179 4.29 7.17 22.91
C LEU A 179 5.51 7.50 23.78
N THR A 180 6.63 6.83 23.53
CA THR A 180 7.89 7.09 24.24
C THR A 180 8.49 8.45 23.84
N ALA A 181 9.37 9.00 24.69
CA ALA A 181 10.07 10.25 24.40
C ALA A 181 10.86 10.20 23.07
N LYS A 182 11.50 9.05 22.77
CA LYS A 182 12.23 8.83 21.51
C LYS A 182 11.29 8.84 20.30
N GLU A 183 10.16 8.15 20.38
CA GLU A 183 9.17 8.14 19.30
C GLU A 183 8.56 9.52 19.07
N ARG A 184 8.29 10.26 20.16
CA ARG A 184 7.80 11.64 20.10
C ARG A 184 8.77 12.55 19.34
N ALA A 185 10.06 12.49 19.67
CA ALA A 185 11.09 13.24 18.96
C ALA A 185 11.18 12.89 17.46
N VAL A 186 10.96 11.62 17.09
CA VAL A 186 10.92 11.21 15.66
C VAL A 186 9.73 11.82 14.93
N VAL A 187 8.55 11.86 15.56
CA VAL A 187 7.34 12.43 14.96
C VAL A 187 7.47 13.93 14.77
N GLU A 188 7.98 14.63 15.80
CA GLU A 188 8.17 16.09 15.83
C GLU A 188 9.23 16.58 14.86
N LYS A 189 10.30 15.80 14.67
CA LYS A 189 11.35 16.13 13.70
C LYS A 189 10.78 16.07 12.28
N LYS A 190 10.34 17.22 11.77
CA LYS A 190 9.94 17.39 10.36
C LYS A 190 11.14 17.04 9.48
N THR A 191 10.97 16.08 8.57
CA THR A 191 11.99 15.74 7.59
C THR A 191 12.11 16.88 6.58
N PRO A 192 13.33 17.32 6.20
CA PRO A 192 13.54 18.39 5.22
C PRO A 192 12.97 18.03 3.83
N PHE A 193 12.66 16.76 3.57
CA PHE A 193 11.95 16.29 2.38
C PHE A 193 10.56 16.92 2.21
N ALA A 194 9.86 17.23 3.30
CA ALA A 194 8.58 17.95 3.24
C ALA A 194 8.77 19.38 2.71
N HIS A 195 9.87 20.04 3.07
CA HIS A 195 10.22 21.37 2.53
C HIS A 195 10.62 21.30 1.05
N ILE A 196 11.43 20.32 0.66
CA ILE A 196 11.85 20.14 -0.74
C ILE A 196 10.64 19.82 -1.64
N TRP A 197 9.71 18.98 -1.17
CA TRP A 197 8.46 18.69 -1.88
C TRP A 197 7.52 19.91 -1.98
N MET A 198 7.44 20.74 -0.94
CA MET A 198 6.71 22.00 -0.99
C MET A 198 7.32 22.99 -2.00
N VAL A 199 8.65 23.09 -2.07
CA VAL A 199 9.34 24.05 -2.93
C VAL A 199 9.37 23.62 -4.41
N ILE A 200 9.61 22.33 -4.69
CA ILE A 200 9.80 21.86 -6.07
C ILE A 200 8.47 21.44 -6.73
N TYR A 201 7.53 20.88 -5.96
CA TYR A 201 6.39 20.17 -6.54
C TYR A 201 5.02 20.85 -6.38
N GLN A 202 4.83 21.80 -5.45
CA GLN A 202 3.49 22.37 -5.20
C GLN A 202 2.90 23.13 -6.40
N LYS A 203 3.72 23.90 -7.14
CA LYS A 203 3.24 24.68 -8.29
C LYS A 203 2.82 23.80 -9.48
N PRO A 204 3.64 22.83 -9.95
CA PRO A 204 3.20 21.92 -11.01
C PRO A 204 2.10 20.95 -10.55
N TYR A 205 2.13 20.49 -9.29
CA TYR A 205 1.09 19.61 -8.74
C TYR A 205 -0.27 20.29 -8.68
N ARG A 206 -0.36 21.53 -8.15
CA ARG A 206 -1.61 22.30 -8.12
C ARG A 206 -2.11 22.68 -9.52
N PHE A 207 -1.20 22.88 -10.47
CA PHE A 207 -1.55 23.15 -11.87
C PHE A 207 -2.15 21.92 -12.55
N ILE A 208 -1.54 20.75 -12.36
CA ILE A 208 -2.02 19.47 -12.89
C ILE A 208 -3.35 19.07 -12.22
N THR A 209 -3.45 19.14 -10.89
CA THR A 209 -4.68 18.75 -10.18
C THR A 209 -5.84 19.71 -10.43
N ARG A 210 -5.61 21.03 -10.59
CA ARG A 210 -6.67 21.99 -10.94
C ARG A 210 -7.17 21.87 -12.38
N ARG A 211 -6.35 21.38 -13.33
CA ARG A 211 -6.75 21.23 -14.73
C ARG A 211 -7.24 19.84 -15.11
N LEU A 212 -6.87 18.78 -14.37
CA LEU A 212 -7.14 17.40 -14.80
C LEU A 212 -8.02 16.57 -13.88
N ILE A 213 -8.12 16.86 -12.57
CA ILE A 213 -8.74 15.91 -11.64
C ILE A 213 -9.46 16.64 -10.51
N GLY A 214 -10.79 16.69 -10.60
CA GLY A 214 -11.69 16.96 -9.48
C GLY A 214 -11.49 15.91 -8.39
N TRP A 215 -10.49 16.14 -7.54
CA TRP A 215 -10.09 15.29 -6.43
C TRP A 215 -11.16 15.41 -5.33
N ALA A 216 -12.20 14.58 -5.44
CA ALA A 216 -13.17 14.35 -4.37
C ALA A 216 -12.90 12.97 -3.75
N ASP A 217 -12.57 13.02 -2.47
CA ASP A 217 -12.39 11.89 -1.55
C ASP A 217 -13.51 10.84 -1.71
N GLN A 218 -13.13 9.63 -2.12
CA GLN A 218 -13.87 8.39 -1.86
C GLN A 218 -12.92 7.19 -1.60
N GLU A 219 -11.76 7.41 -0.96
CA GLU A 219 -10.83 6.30 -0.64
C GLU A 219 -11.19 5.53 0.64
N GLY A 220 -12.43 5.62 1.13
CA GLY A 220 -12.80 5.18 2.49
C GLY A 220 -14.01 4.26 2.61
N ARG A 221 -14.31 3.43 1.61
CA ARG A 221 -15.28 2.35 1.78
C ARG A 221 -14.66 1.03 1.36
N GLY A 222 -13.87 0.45 2.27
CA GLY A 222 -13.67 -1.01 2.26
C GLY A 222 -15.04 -1.70 2.35
N LEU A 223 -15.11 -2.94 1.87
CA LEU A 223 -16.29 -3.79 1.96
C LEU A 223 -16.95 -3.66 3.35
N ARG A 224 -18.06 -2.94 3.40
CA ARG A 224 -19.03 -3.08 4.47
C ARG A 224 -19.70 -4.42 4.19
N ARG A 225 -19.46 -5.40 5.06
CA ARG A 225 -20.44 -6.47 5.24
C ARG A 225 -21.75 -5.84 5.71
#